data_AF-X1DK49-F1
#
_entry.id   AF-X1DK49-F1
#
_cell.length_a   1.000
_cell.length_b   1.000
_cell.length_c   1.000
_cell.angle_alpha   90.00
_cell.angle_beta   90.00
_cell.angle_gamma   90.00
#
_symmetry.space_group_name_H-M   'P 1'
#
loop_
_entity.id
_entity.type
_entity.pdbx_description
1 polymer ?
#
loop_
_entity_poly.entity_id
_entity_poly.type
_entity_poly.pdbx_seq_one_letter_code
_entity_poly.pdbx_strand_id
1 'polypeptide(L)'
;SRFQTMIIEKYHVFWYKNGMKRDIYKKLIEWKNSNRRKPLILKGARQVGKTFILKEFGRREYSNMAYFNFEEDPGLNDFFKGRIQPEKIIETLSIYLETRIFPFD
;
A
#
# COMPACT_ATOMS: atom_id res chain seq x y z
N SER A 1 -11.87 6.12 11.83
CA SER A 1 -10.50 6.44 11.37
C SER A 1 -10.47 6.27 9.86
N ARG A 2 -9.96 7.25 9.10
CA ARG A 2 -10.17 7.40 7.65
C ARG A 2 -9.12 6.57 6.88
N PHE A 3 -9.57 5.54 6.15
CA PHE A 3 -8.73 4.71 5.29
C PHE A 3 -8.38 5.46 4.02
N GLN A 4 -7.17 5.32 3.49
CA GLN A 4 -6.94 5.72 2.09
C GLN A 4 -6.06 4.72 1.32
N THR A 5 -6.47 4.59 0.07
CA THR A 5 -5.85 3.98 -1.11
C THR A 5 -4.48 4.59 -1.43
N MET A 6 -3.58 3.79 -2.00
CA MET A 6 -2.22 4.19 -2.43
C MET A 6 -2.11 4.05 -3.96
N ILE A 7 -1.94 5.18 -4.68
CA ILE A 7 -1.73 5.27 -6.14
C ILE A 7 -0.27 5.67 -6.44
N ILE A 8 0.33 5.15 -7.53
CA ILE A 8 1.78 5.20 -7.85
C ILE A 8 2.04 5.94 -9.18
N GLU A 9 3.01 6.86 -9.20
CA GLU A 9 3.72 7.34 -10.42
C GLU A 9 5.22 7.67 -10.15
N LYS A 10 6.01 7.70 -11.23
CA LYS A 10 7.42 7.26 -11.42
C LYS A 10 8.47 8.40 -11.39
N TYR A 11 9.74 8.15 -10.96
CA TYR A 11 11.04 8.67 -11.51
C TYR A 11 12.29 8.17 -10.70
N HIS A 12 13.46 8.10 -11.37
CA HIS A 12 14.76 7.39 -11.15
C HIS A 12 15.51 7.39 -9.78
N VAL A 13 16.38 6.36 -9.58
CA VAL A 13 17.79 6.36 -9.12
C VAL A 13 18.27 4.97 -8.61
N PHE A 14 19.47 4.63 -9.10
CA PHE A 14 20.40 3.53 -8.85
C PHE A 14 20.87 3.40 -7.37
N TRP A 15 21.38 2.21 -6.99
CA TRP A 15 22.16 1.83 -5.77
C TRP A 15 21.40 1.22 -4.57
N TYR A 16 21.40 -0.12 -4.52
CA TYR A 16 20.87 -0.97 -3.46
C TYR A 16 21.94 -1.20 -2.35
N LYS A 17 22.17 -0.23 -1.45
CA LYS A 17 23.04 -0.38 -0.26
C LYS A 17 22.22 -0.82 0.98
N ASN A 18 22.70 -1.81 1.73
CA ASN A 18 22.05 -2.41 2.91
C ASN A 18 21.58 -1.41 4.02
N GLY A 19 22.15 -0.20 4.07
CA GLY A 19 21.72 0.86 5.00
C GLY A 19 20.33 1.44 4.69
N MET A 20 20.00 1.67 3.40
CA MET A 20 18.73 2.29 3.02
C MET A 20 17.50 1.45 3.37
N LYS A 21 17.62 0.10 3.35
CA LYS A 21 16.53 -0.79 3.76
C LYS A 21 16.17 -0.59 5.23
N ARG A 22 17.18 -0.49 6.10
CA ARG A 22 17.00 -0.28 7.55
C ARG A 22 16.39 1.08 7.83
N ASP A 23 16.81 2.12 7.11
CA ASP A 23 16.30 3.48 7.30
C ASP A 23 14.84 3.63 6.82
N ILE A 24 14.49 3.01 5.70
CA ILE A 24 13.11 3.01 5.20
C ILE A 24 12.21 2.22 6.15
N TYR A 25 12.63 1.04 6.61
CA TYR A 25 11.83 0.23 7.53
C TYR A 25 11.54 0.97 8.85
N LYS A 26 12.55 1.66 9.41
CA LYS A 26 12.35 2.50 10.61
C LYS A 26 11.29 3.58 10.38
N LYS A 27 11.35 4.29 9.25
CA LYS A 27 10.34 5.29 8.88
C LYS A 27 8.94 4.68 8.72
N LEU A 28 8.84 3.44 8.21
CA LEU A 28 7.56 2.71 8.11
C LEU A 28 7.00 2.36 9.50
N ILE A 29 7.86 1.98 10.45
CA ILE A 29 7.46 1.73 11.85
C ILE A 29 7.00 3.02 12.53
N GLU A 30 7.76 4.11 12.39
CA GLU A 30 7.39 5.43 12.91
C GLU A 30 6.04 5.89 12.34
N TRP A 31 5.84 5.68 11.04
CA TRP A 31 4.57 5.95 10.38
C TRP A 31 3.41 5.10 10.94
N LYS A 32 3.62 3.78 11.11
CA LYS A 32 2.62 2.87 11.70
C LYS A 32 2.21 3.30 13.10
N ASN A 33 3.16 3.72 13.92
CA ASN A 33 2.94 4.11 15.32
C ASN A 33 2.41 5.54 15.50
N SER A 34 2.20 6.30 14.41
CA SER A 34 1.68 7.66 14.50
C SER A 34 0.16 7.68 14.72
N ASN A 35 -0.30 8.31 15.81
CA ASN A 35 -1.72 8.49 16.14
C ASN A 35 -2.54 9.21 15.05
N ARG A 36 -1.88 9.96 14.15
CA ARG A 36 -2.51 10.63 12.99
C ARG A 36 -1.86 10.19 11.67
N ARG A 37 -1.62 8.89 11.51
CA ARG A 37 -1.08 8.33 10.26
C ARG A 37 -1.96 8.70 9.06
N LYS A 38 -1.45 9.57 8.19
CA LYS A 38 -1.97 9.74 6.82
C LYS A 38 -1.49 8.55 5.99
N PRO A 39 -2.14 8.16 4.90
CA PRO A 39 -1.61 7.09 4.08
C PRO A 39 -0.27 7.48 3.51
N LEU A 40 0.55 6.45 3.39
CA LEU A 40 1.89 6.56 2.89
C LEU A 40 1.87 6.52 1.37
N ILE A 41 2.56 7.46 0.73
CA ILE A 41 2.82 7.41 -0.70
C ILE A 41 4.32 7.22 -0.87
N LEU A 42 4.76 6.02 -1.24
CA LEU A 42 6.16 5.75 -1.52
C LEU A 42 6.49 6.08 -2.98
N LYS A 43 7.12 7.23 -3.18
CA LYS A 43 7.54 7.70 -4.50
C LYS A 43 8.98 7.27 -4.85
N GLY A 44 9.28 7.14 -6.14
CA GLY A 44 10.65 7.00 -6.69
C GLY A 44 10.75 5.96 -7.83
N ALA A 45 11.94 5.43 -8.10
CA ALA A 45 12.22 4.73 -9.36
C ALA A 45 11.49 3.39 -9.54
N ARG A 46 11.21 3.01 -10.80
CA ARG A 46 10.83 1.62 -11.14
C ARG A 46 12.01 0.69 -10.82
N GLN A 47 11.72 -0.56 -10.44
CA GLN A 47 12.71 -1.62 -10.19
C GLN A 47 13.65 -1.45 -8.98
N VAL A 48 13.35 -0.56 -8.02
CA VAL A 48 14.19 -0.37 -6.81
C VAL A 48 13.70 -1.11 -5.56
N GLY A 49 12.78 -2.07 -5.71
CA GLY A 49 12.33 -2.91 -4.60
C GLY A 49 11.37 -2.25 -3.62
N LYS A 50 10.64 -1.20 -4.02
CA LYS A 50 9.58 -0.56 -3.19
C LYS A 50 8.46 -1.54 -2.84
N THR A 51 7.98 -2.27 -3.84
CA THR A 51 6.98 -3.33 -3.65
C THR A 51 7.50 -4.38 -2.66
N PHE A 52 8.78 -4.75 -2.77
CA PHE A 52 9.39 -5.73 -1.87
C PHE A 52 9.40 -5.25 -0.41
N ILE A 53 9.91 -4.04 -0.14
CA ILE A 53 9.98 -3.54 1.24
C ILE A 53 8.58 -3.31 1.85
N LEU A 54 7.60 -2.89 1.05
CA LEU A 54 6.21 -2.76 1.49
C LEU A 54 5.55 -4.12 1.79
N LYS A 55 5.74 -5.11 0.91
CA LYS A 55 5.25 -6.48 1.14
C LYS A 55 5.89 -7.10 2.39
N GLU A 56 7.20 -6.93 2.55
CA GLU A 56 7.90 -7.47 3.71
C GLU A 56 7.51 -6.75 5.01
N PHE A 57 7.34 -5.43 4.98
CA PHE A 57 6.81 -4.66 6.11
C PHE A 57 5.38 -5.09 6.45
N GLY A 58 4.49 -5.18 5.45
CA GLY A 58 3.11 -5.65 5.62
C GLY A 58 3.06 -7.03 6.30
N ARG A 59 3.84 -7.99 5.78
CA ARG A 59 3.93 -9.36 6.30
C ARG A 59 4.45 -9.45 7.74
N ARG A 60 5.37 -8.56 8.14
CA ARG A 60 5.97 -8.57 9.48
C ARG A 60 5.15 -7.82 10.51
N GLU A 61 4.47 -6.76 10.09
CA GLU A 61 3.90 -5.77 11.01
C GLU A 61 2.38 -5.80 11.09
N TYR A 62 1.72 -6.55 10.21
CA TYR A 62 0.26 -6.70 10.17
C TYR A 62 -0.11 -8.17 10.07
N SER A 63 -1.22 -8.55 10.70
CA SER A 63 -1.82 -9.88 10.60
C SER A 63 -2.39 -10.16 9.21
N ASN A 64 -2.78 -9.10 8.49
CA ASN A 64 -3.39 -9.19 7.18
C ASN A 64 -2.92 -8.04 6.26
N MET A 65 -2.80 -8.31 4.96
CA MET A 65 -2.37 -7.36 3.95
C MET A 65 -3.11 -7.57 2.64
N ALA A 66 -3.75 -6.50 2.15
CA ALA A 66 -4.31 -6.45 0.80
C ALA A 66 -3.37 -5.67 -0.13
N TYR A 67 -2.95 -6.28 -1.23
CA TYR A 67 -2.08 -5.66 -2.24
C TYR A 67 -2.80 -5.60 -3.57
N PHE A 68 -2.89 -4.39 -4.14
CA PHE A 68 -3.52 -4.14 -5.44
C PHE A 68 -2.51 -3.53 -6.40
N ASN A 69 -2.44 -4.06 -7.62
CA ASN A 69 -1.58 -3.53 -8.67
C ASN A 69 -2.42 -3.06 -9.86
N PHE A 70 -2.73 -1.77 -9.89
CA PHE A 70 -3.55 -1.15 -10.94
C PHE A 70 -2.85 -1.10 -12.31
N GLU A 71 -1.52 -1.28 -12.38
CA GLU A 71 -0.82 -1.42 -13.67
C GLU A 71 -1.02 -2.83 -14.26
N GLU A 72 -1.05 -3.87 -13.44
CA GLU A 72 -1.21 -5.27 -13.87
C GLU A 72 -2.68 -5.67 -14.05
N ASP A 73 -3.58 -5.10 -13.25
CA ASP A 73 -5.03 -5.27 -13.41
C ASP A 73 -5.73 -3.92 -13.65
N PRO A 74 -5.88 -3.52 -14.92
CA PRO A 74 -6.59 -2.31 -15.29
C PRO A 74 -8.07 -2.29 -14.86
N GLY A 75 -8.70 -3.46 -14.65
CA GLY A 75 -10.08 -3.60 -14.24
C GLY A 75 -10.33 -3.10 -12.81
N LEU A 76 -9.30 -3.07 -11.96
CA LEU A 76 -9.38 -2.48 -10.62
C LEU A 76 -9.82 -1.01 -10.64
N ASN A 77 -9.54 -0.27 -11.72
CA ASN A 77 -9.97 1.12 -11.86
C ASN A 77 -11.50 1.26 -11.88
N ASP A 78 -12.21 0.23 -12.37
CA ASP A 78 -13.66 0.24 -12.46
C ASP A 78 -14.32 0.24 -11.08
N PHE A 79 -13.65 -0.32 -10.07
CA PHE A 79 -14.16 -0.35 -8.69
C PHE A 79 -14.27 1.05 -8.07
N PHE A 80 -13.58 2.04 -8.65
CA PHE A 80 -13.59 3.43 -8.18
C PHE A 80 -14.42 4.36 -9.08
N LYS A 81 -15.04 3.84 -10.16
CA LYS A 81 -15.89 4.64 -11.04
C LYS A 81 -17.24 4.96 -10.39
N GLY A 82 -17.78 6.13 -10.70
CA GLY A 82 -19.07 6.59 -10.19
C GLY A 82 -18.99 7.13 -8.74
N ARG A 83 -20.03 6.88 -7.94
CA ARG A 83 -20.11 7.43 -6.58
C ARG A 83 -19.22 6.65 -5.61
N ILE A 84 -18.13 7.28 -5.18
CA ILE A 84 -17.18 6.73 -4.21
C ILE A 84 -17.88 6.51 -2.86
N GLN A 85 -18.07 5.24 -2.51
CA GLN A 85 -18.61 4.75 -1.24
C GLN A 85 -17.58 3.80 -0.63
N PRO A 86 -16.82 4.23 0.40
CA PRO A 86 -15.71 3.45 0.96
C PRO A 86 -16.11 2.03 1.34
N GLU A 87 -17.28 1.85 1.97
CA GLU A 87 -17.77 0.56 2.46
C GLU A 87 -17.96 -0.43 1.32
N LYS A 88 -18.58 0.01 0.22
CA LYS A 88 -18.79 -0.80 -0.99
C LYS A 88 -17.48 -1.13 -1.69
N ILE A 89 -16.57 -0.16 -1.76
CA ILE A 89 -15.25 -0.38 -2.37
C ILE A 89 -14.48 -1.43 -1.58
N ILE A 90 -14.47 -1.34 -0.25
CA ILE A 90 -13.81 -2.32 0.62
C ILE A 90 -14.43 -3.71 0.46
N GLU A 91 -15.75 -3.81 0.36
CA GLU A 91 -16.47 -5.07 0.11
C GLU A 91 -16.07 -5.69 -1.24
N THR A 92 -16.16 -4.93 -2.33
CA THR A 92 -15.77 -5.39 -3.67
C THR A 92 -14.31 -5.84 -3.71
N LEU A 93 -13.40 -5.06 -3.12
CA LEU A 93 -11.98 -5.39 -3.04
C LEU A 93 -11.72 -6.64 -2.19
N SER A 94 -12.50 -6.86 -1.12
CA SER A 94 -12.39 -8.06 -0.27
C SER A 94 -12.81 -9.31 -1.03
N ILE A 95 -13.89 -9.23 -1.80
CA ILE A 95 -14.37 -10.32 -2.66
C ILE A 95 -13.33 -10.61 -3.74
N TYR A 96 -12.83 -9.58 -4.41
CA TYR A 96 -11.86 -9.72 -5.49
C TYR A 96 -10.55 -10.39 -5.04
N LEU A 97 -10.04 -10.07 -3.84
CA LEU A 97 -8.84 -10.71 -3.28
C LEU A 97 -9.12 -12.02 -2.52
N GLU A 98 -10.38 -12.45 -2.44
CA GLU A 98 -10.83 -13.58 -1.61
C GLU A 98 -10.32 -13.51 -0.16
N THR A 99 -10.18 -12.28 0.37
CA THR A 99 -9.68 -12.04 1.73
C THR A 99 -10.48 -10.92 2.39
N ARG A 100 -10.77 -11.06 3.68
CA ARG A 100 -11.44 -9.97 4.41
C ARG A 100 -10.48 -8.81 4.59
N ILE A 101 -10.88 -7.62 4.17
CA ILE A 101 -10.15 -6.38 4.49
C ILE A 101 -10.81 -5.76 5.72
N PHE A 102 -10.05 -5.58 6.80
CA PHE A 102 -10.53 -4.94 8.03
C PHE A 102 -10.24 -3.45 8.00
N PRO A 103 -11.27 -2.59 7.87
CA PRO A 103 -11.06 -1.17 7.79
C PRO A 103 -11.10 -0.52 9.17
N PHE A 104 -10.73 -1.17 10.28
CA PHE A 104 -10.64 -0.49 11.59
C PHE A 104 -9.58 -1.07 12.54
N ASP A 105 -8.59 -1.82 12.04
CA ASP A 105 -7.44 -2.30 12.83
C ASP A 105 -6.49 -1.17 13.29
#